data_AF-A0A519UJH4-F1
#
_entry.id   AF-A0A519UJH4-F1
#
_cell.length_a   1.000
_cell.length_b   1.000
_cell.length_c   1.000
_cell.angle_alpha   90.00
_cell.angle_beta   90.00
_cell.angle_gamma   90.00
#
_symmetry.space_group_name_H-M   'P 1'
#
loop_
_entity.id
_entity.type
_entity.pdbx_description
1 polymer ?
#
loop_
_entity_poly.entity_id
_entity_poly.type
_entity_poly.pdbx_seq_one_letter_code
_entity_poly.pdbx_strand_id
1 'polypeptide(L)'
;MKKLSVITVFLLAIIIWSCGGSKQERSRNYMPDMMDSRAYETYANLDTLKSQGINYTAMPVAGTVKRGELYPFPLAADKFGDSTNYVASRQVPNPITALTEDQSKEAERLYLVNCGICHGGNLNGNGPLYNDGTGPYGVAPRNLVDDPVVTGMPDGQMFYSISYGKGQMGPYASQLTTTQRWMVVRFIRDKQIQKKGGSAPKAQGTDSLQSAGTPPKTTSPVGIPKDSAQTKK
;
A
#
# COMPACT_ATOMS: atom_id res chain seq x y z
N MET A 1 7.19 45.58 -54.77
CA MET A 1 6.20 45.46 -53.68
C MET A 1 6.03 44.03 -53.14
N LYS A 2 5.97 42.98 -53.97
CA LYS A 2 5.82 41.58 -53.51
C LYS A 2 6.97 41.07 -52.60
N LYS A 3 8.23 41.48 -52.85
CA LYS A 3 9.38 41.06 -52.03
C LYS A 3 9.38 41.65 -50.61
N LEU A 4 8.91 42.89 -50.43
CA LEU A 4 8.81 43.56 -49.13
C LEU A 4 7.71 42.94 -48.25
N SER A 5 6.59 42.52 -48.87
CA SER A 5 5.48 41.87 -48.17
C SER A 5 5.83 40.46 -47.65
N VAL A 6 6.72 39.74 -48.33
CA VAL A 6 7.19 38.42 -47.86
C VAL A 6 8.17 38.57 -46.70
N ILE A 7 9.04 39.59 -46.74
CA ILE A 7 9.99 39.87 -45.66
C ILE A 7 9.26 40.26 -44.36
N THR A 8 8.22 41.10 -44.45
CA THR A 8 7.45 41.51 -43.26
C THR A 8 6.70 40.34 -42.61
N VAL A 9 6.12 39.43 -43.41
CA VAL A 9 5.45 38.22 -42.89
C VAL A 9 6.45 37.27 -42.22
N PHE A 10 7.63 37.09 -42.79
CA PHE A 10 8.70 36.28 -42.17
C PHE A 10 9.19 36.89 -40.85
N LEU A 11 9.35 38.20 -40.81
CA LEU A 11 9.77 38.91 -39.59
C LEU A 11 8.71 38.80 -38.49
N LEU A 12 7.42 38.91 -38.85
CA LEU A 12 6.32 38.73 -37.90
C LEU A 12 6.25 37.29 -37.36
N ALA A 13 6.50 36.29 -38.21
CA ALA A 13 6.51 34.87 -37.82
C ALA A 13 7.64 34.55 -36.82
N ILE A 14 8.83 35.15 -37.00
CA ILE A 14 9.96 35.00 -36.07
C ILE A 14 9.64 35.61 -34.69
N ILE A 15 8.98 36.78 -34.67
CA ILE A 15 8.57 37.44 -33.42
C ILE A 15 7.55 36.59 -32.66
N ILE A 16 6.61 35.95 -33.36
CA ILE A 16 5.61 35.05 -32.74
C ILE A 16 6.29 33.79 -32.18
N TRP A 17 7.29 33.24 -32.86
CA TRP A 17 8.03 32.07 -32.37
C TRP A 17 8.94 32.40 -31.16
N SER A 18 9.48 33.62 -31.10
CA SER A 18 10.36 34.06 -30.01
C SER A 18 9.62 34.35 -28.69
N CYS A 19 8.32 34.64 -28.71
CA CYS A 19 7.52 34.95 -27.52
C CYS A 19 6.90 33.72 -26.82
N GLY A 20 7.26 32.50 -27.24
CA GLY A 20 6.63 31.26 -26.77
C GLY A 20 7.38 30.47 -25.70
N GLY A 21 8.45 31.01 -25.11
CA GLY A 21 9.25 30.28 -24.13
C GLY A 21 8.57 30.18 -22.75
N SER A 22 7.72 29.17 -22.54
CA SER A 22 7.32 28.78 -21.18
C SER A 22 8.57 28.49 -20.36
N LYS A 23 8.70 29.09 -19.17
CA LYS A 23 9.81 28.83 -18.23
C LYS A 23 9.74 27.38 -17.72
N GLN A 24 10.25 26.44 -18.50
CA GLN A 24 10.37 25.03 -18.11
C GLN A 24 11.72 24.74 -17.41
N GLU A 25 12.62 25.71 -17.38
CA GLU A 25 13.91 25.60 -16.69
C GLU A 25 13.79 25.98 -15.22
N ARG A 26 14.55 25.27 -14.38
CA ARG A 26 14.68 25.59 -12.95
C ARG A 26 15.17 27.03 -12.78
N SER A 27 14.59 27.76 -11.84
CA SER A 27 14.99 29.13 -11.52
C SER A 27 16.45 29.18 -11.07
N ARG A 28 17.15 30.29 -11.36
CA ARG A 28 18.49 30.52 -10.82
C ARG A 28 18.41 30.64 -9.30
N ASN A 29 19.19 29.83 -8.60
CA ASN A 29 19.30 29.89 -7.15
C ASN A 29 20.48 30.79 -6.78
N TYR A 30 20.25 31.86 -6.03
CA TYR A 30 21.29 32.72 -5.48
C TYR A 30 21.75 32.14 -4.13
N MET A 31 23.06 31.94 -3.96
CA MET A 31 23.69 31.33 -2.77
C MET A 31 23.15 29.92 -2.43
N PRO A 32 23.41 28.89 -3.25
CA PRO A 32 22.90 27.53 -3.03
C PRO A 32 23.67 26.74 -1.96
N ASP A 33 24.47 27.40 -1.11
CA ASP A 33 25.21 26.72 -0.05
C ASP A 33 24.21 26.12 0.94
N MET A 34 24.25 24.80 1.12
CA MET A 34 23.28 23.98 1.88
C MET A 34 21.87 23.87 1.28
N MET A 35 21.63 24.28 0.03
CA MET A 35 20.32 24.08 -0.63
C MET A 35 20.08 22.60 -0.98
N ASP A 36 21.15 21.90 -1.35
CA ASP A 36 21.12 20.47 -1.65
C ASP A 36 21.75 19.67 -0.50
N SER A 37 21.04 18.65 -0.03
CA SER A 37 21.52 17.78 1.04
C SER A 37 22.79 17.03 0.62
N ARG A 38 23.83 17.07 1.46
CA ARG A 38 25.00 16.18 1.30
C ARG A 38 24.66 14.71 1.63
N ALA A 39 23.70 14.50 2.52
CA ALA A 39 23.15 13.18 2.84
C ALA A 39 22.13 12.76 1.78
N TYR A 40 21.98 11.45 1.55
CA TYR A 40 20.99 10.92 0.62
C TYR A 40 19.59 10.99 1.22
N GLU A 41 18.68 11.65 0.50
CA GLU A 41 17.26 11.66 0.81
C GLU A 41 16.57 10.36 0.35
N THR A 42 15.40 10.05 0.93
CA THR A 42 14.66 8.79 0.70
C THR A 42 14.33 8.49 -0.77
N TYR A 43 14.09 9.52 -1.58
CA TYR A 43 13.82 9.42 -3.02
C TYR A 43 14.85 10.17 -3.88
N ALA A 44 16.07 10.37 -3.35
CA ALA A 44 17.15 11.00 -4.10
C ALA A 44 17.63 10.13 -5.28
N ASN A 45 18.21 10.77 -6.29
CA ASN A 45 18.88 10.06 -7.37
C ASN A 45 20.16 9.38 -6.84
N LEU A 46 20.32 8.08 -7.14
CA LEU A 46 21.41 7.23 -6.65
C LEU A 46 22.42 6.84 -7.75
N ASP A 47 22.42 7.51 -8.91
CA ASP A 47 23.32 7.19 -10.01
C ASP A 47 24.80 7.40 -9.63
N THR A 48 25.06 8.30 -8.68
CA THR A 48 26.38 8.51 -8.08
C THR A 48 26.91 7.30 -7.32
N LEU A 49 26.03 6.51 -6.65
CA LEU A 49 26.45 5.28 -5.98
C LEU A 49 26.85 4.23 -7.01
N LYS A 50 26.05 4.08 -8.07
CA LYS A 50 26.31 3.11 -9.14
C LYS A 50 27.63 3.40 -9.86
N SER A 51 27.92 4.68 -10.16
CA SER A 51 29.18 5.07 -10.81
C SER A 51 30.41 4.82 -9.92
N GLN A 52 30.23 4.83 -8.60
CA GLN A 52 31.25 4.45 -7.62
C GLN A 52 31.31 2.93 -7.36
N GLY A 53 30.50 2.12 -8.06
CA GLY A 53 30.43 0.68 -7.87
C GLY A 53 29.70 0.23 -6.60
N ILE A 54 28.97 1.13 -5.94
CA ILE A 54 28.22 0.84 -4.71
C ILE A 54 26.83 0.31 -5.08
N ASN A 55 26.59 -0.97 -4.78
CA ASN A 55 25.30 -1.61 -5.00
C ASN A 55 24.36 -1.37 -3.80
N TYR A 56 23.42 -0.43 -3.94
CA TYR A 56 22.35 -0.20 -2.98
C TYR A 56 21.01 -0.65 -3.57
N THR A 57 20.42 -1.70 -2.98
CA THR A 57 19.20 -2.34 -3.50
C THR A 57 17.91 -1.78 -2.89
N ALA A 58 17.99 -0.82 -1.96
CA ALA A 58 16.88 -0.15 -1.25
C ALA A 58 15.84 -1.07 -0.58
N MET A 59 16.03 -2.38 -0.64
CA MET A 59 15.14 -3.39 -0.08
C MET A 59 15.77 -4.00 1.17
N PRO A 60 14.98 -4.23 2.24
CA PRO A 60 15.46 -4.96 3.39
C PRO A 60 15.74 -6.42 3.01
N VAL A 61 16.62 -7.08 3.77
CA VAL A 61 16.89 -8.52 3.59
C VAL A 61 15.62 -9.31 3.89
N ALA A 62 15.34 -10.32 3.08
CA ALA A 62 14.17 -11.18 3.25
C ALA A 62 14.13 -11.81 4.66
N GLY A 63 12.96 -11.80 5.28
CA GLY A 63 12.75 -12.34 6.65
C GLY A 63 13.08 -11.38 7.79
N THR A 64 13.52 -10.15 7.51
CA THR A 64 13.70 -9.13 8.54
C THR A 64 12.35 -8.65 9.08
N VAL A 65 12.26 -8.49 10.40
CA VAL A 65 11.06 -8.01 11.09
C VAL A 65 11.39 -6.71 11.82
N LYS A 66 10.58 -5.67 11.58
CA LYS A 66 10.73 -4.37 12.23
C LYS A 66 10.33 -4.45 13.71
N ARG A 67 11.11 -3.81 14.59
CA ARG A 67 10.77 -3.67 16.01
C ARG A 67 9.47 -2.87 16.18
N GLY A 68 8.55 -3.38 17.01
CA GLY A 68 7.31 -2.70 17.36
C GLY A 68 6.20 -2.82 16.32
N GLU A 69 6.39 -3.59 15.25
CA GLU A 69 5.32 -3.95 14.33
C GLU A 69 4.68 -5.29 14.75
N LEU A 70 3.40 -5.49 14.42
CA LEU A 70 2.78 -6.81 14.51
C LEU A 70 3.53 -7.80 13.63
N TYR A 71 3.50 -9.08 14.03
CA TYR A 71 4.08 -10.15 13.23
C TYR A 71 3.52 -10.12 11.81
N PRO A 72 4.37 -10.38 10.80
CA PRO A 72 3.93 -10.45 9.43
C PRO A 72 2.88 -11.55 9.31
N PHE A 73 1.99 -11.37 8.34
CA PHE A 73 1.00 -12.36 8.02
C PHE A 73 1.69 -13.70 7.68
N PRO A 74 1.29 -14.82 8.30
CA PRO A 74 2.10 -16.04 8.30
C PRO A 74 2.05 -16.81 6.96
N LEU A 75 1.19 -16.39 6.03
CA LEU A 75 1.00 -17.05 4.74
C LEU A 75 1.54 -16.16 3.63
N ALA A 76 2.26 -16.75 2.68
CA ALA A 76 2.75 -16.03 1.51
C ALA A 76 1.63 -15.78 0.50
N ALA A 77 1.91 -14.93 -0.48
CA ALA A 77 1.06 -14.75 -1.64
C ALA A 77 1.00 -16.04 -2.47
N ASP A 78 -0.20 -16.47 -2.82
CA ASP A 78 -0.45 -17.54 -3.79
C ASP A 78 0.09 -17.17 -5.16
N LYS A 79 0.58 -18.19 -5.88
CA LYS A 79 0.93 -18.04 -7.30
C LYS A 79 -0.35 -17.86 -8.11
N PHE A 80 -0.22 -17.29 -9.32
CA PHE A 80 -1.34 -17.13 -10.22
C PHE A 80 -2.04 -18.48 -10.48
N GLY A 81 -3.36 -18.54 -10.20
CA GLY A 81 -4.17 -19.76 -10.33
C GLY A 81 -4.21 -20.67 -9.10
N ASP A 82 -3.39 -20.41 -8.08
CA ASP A 82 -3.45 -21.11 -6.79
C ASP A 82 -4.39 -20.37 -5.82
N SER A 83 -5.00 -21.12 -4.90
CA SER A 83 -5.85 -20.58 -3.83
C SER A 83 -5.56 -21.23 -2.47
N THR A 84 -4.48 -22.01 -2.36
CA THR A 84 -4.14 -22.78 -1.16
C THR A 84 -3.97 -21.87 0.05
N ASN A 85 -3.17 -20.80 -0.05
CA ASN A 85 -2.97 -19.87 1.07
C ASN A 85 -4.20 -18.99 1.30
N TYR A 86 -4.94 -18.62 0.25
CA TYR A 86 -6.22 -17.94 0.42
C TYR A 86 -7.24 -18.77 1.21
N VAL A 87 -7.27 -20.09 1.01
CA VAL A 87 -8.13 -20.99 1.80
C VAL A 87 -7.57 -21.18 3.21
N ALA A 88 -6.26 -21.37 3.36
CA ALA A 88 -5.61 -21.50 4.66
C ALA A 88 -5.78 -20.24 5.53
N SER A 89 -5.85 -19.05 4.92
CA SER A 89 -6.04 -17.79 5.64
C SER A 89 -7.33 -17.70 6.46
N ARG A 90 -8.30 -18.59 6.21
CA ARG A 90 -9.52 -18.72 7.04
C ARG A 90 -9.21 -18.99 8.51
N GLN A 91 -8.07 -19.62 8.79
CA GLN A 91 -7.67 -20.00 10.14
C GLN A 91 -6.92 -18.89 10.88
N VAL A 92 -6.61 -17.78 10.22
CA VAL A 92 -5.86 -16.66 10.84
C VAL A 92 -6.85 -15.68 11.47
N PRO A 93 -6.92 -15.60 12.81
CA PRO A 93 -7.81 -14.66 13.48
C PRO A 93 -7.22 -13.24 13.46
N ASN A 94 -8.09 -12.25 13.59
CA ASN A 94 -7.66 -10.88 13.80
C ASN A 94 -7.11 -10.70 15.23
N PRO A 95 -5.84 -10.28 15.42
CA PRO A 95 -5.30 -10.01 16.75
C PRO A 95 -5.96 -8.79 17.42
N ILE A 96 -6.60 -7.90 16.66
CA ILE A 96 -7.29 -6.70 17.14
C ILE A 96 -8.78 -7.02 17.28
N THR A 97 -9.21 -7.39 18.48
CA THR A 97 -10.58 -7.83 18.75
C THR A 97 -11.56 -6.68 19.00
N ALA A 98 -11.08 -5.50 19.38
CA ALA A 98 -11.87 -4.30 19.58
C ALA A 98 -11.03 -3.06 19.26
N LEU A 99 -11.68 -1.98 18.81
CA LEU A 99 -11.03 -0.70 18.56
C LEU A 99 -11.35 0.27 19.69
N THR A 100 -10.37 1.08 20.09
CA THR A 100 -10.62 2.29 20.87
C THR A 100 -11.33 3.32 19.97
N GLU A 101 -11.84 4.41 20.55
CA GLU A 101 -12.48 5.47 19.76
C GLU A 101 -11.52 6.07 18.72
N ASP A 102 -10.29 6.38 19.11
CA ASP A 102 -9.27 6.94 18.21
C ASP A 102 -8.87 5.95 17.11
N GLN A 103 -8.74 4.67 17.47
CA GLN A 103 -8.48 3.61 16.50
C GLN A 103 -9.64 3.43 15.52
N SER A 104 -10.89 3.56 15.97
CA SER A 104 -12.06 3.50 15.09
C SER A 104 -12.08 4.67 14.09
N LYS A 105 -11.77 5.89 14.55
CA LYS A 105 -11.67 7.07 13.68
C LYS A 105 -10.54 6.93 12.66
N GLU A 106 -9.39 6.43 13.10
CA GLU A 106 -8.25 6.19 12.21
C GLU A 106 -8.55 5.06 11.21
N ALA A 107 -9.18 3.96 11.64
CA ALA A 107 -9.58 2.88 10.74
C ALA A 107 -10.59 3.35 9.69
N GLU A 108 -11.54 4.21 10.07
CA GLU A 108 -12.48 4.85 9.13
C GLU A 108 -11.75 5.73 8.12
N ARG A 109 -10.82 6.58 8.58
CA ARG A 109 -10.00 7.42 7.69
C ARG A 109 -9.19 6.58 6.70
N LEU A 110 -8.54 5.52 7.18
CA LEU A 110 -7.76 4.60 6.35
C LEU A 110 -8.65 3.88 5.34
N TYR A 111 -9.84 3.44 5.76
CA TYR A 111 -10.83 2.86 4.87
C TYR A 111 -11.25 3.85 3.78
N LEU A 112 -11.64 5.08 4.13
CA LEU A 112 -12.11 6.07 3.17
C LEU A 112 -11.04 6.43 2.12
N VAL A 113 -9.78 6.57 2.55
CA VAL A 113 -8.67 6.92 1.65
C VAL A 113 -8.30 5.76 0.71
N ASN A 114 -8.24 4.53 1.21
CA ASN A 114 -7.67 3.41 0.45
C ASN A 114 -8.72 2.50 -0.18
N CYS A 115 -9.86 2.32 0.48
CA CYS A 115 -10.89 1.34 0.12
C CYS A 115 -12.18 2.01 -0.38
N GLY A 116 -12.56 3.14 0.22
CA GLY A 116 -13.82 3.85 -0.04
C GLY A 116 -13.94 4.40 -1.46
N ILE A 117 -12.82 4.65 -2.13
CA ILE A 117 -12.78 5.07 -3.53
C ILE A 117 -13.42 4.04 -4.48
N CYS A 118 -13.35 2.75 -4.12
CA CYS A 118 -13.98 1.64 -4.86
C CYS A 118 -15.22 1.11 -4.14
N HIS A 119 -15.12 0.81 -2.84
CA HIS A 119 -16.19 0.16 -2.07
C HIS A 119 -17.25 1.12 -1.52
N GLY A 120 -17.05 2.44 -1.68
CA GLY A 120 -17.95 3.48 -1.20
C GLY A 120 -17.81 3.75 0.30
N GLY A 121 -18.18 4.96 0.73
CA GLY A 121 -18.20 5.33 2.16
C GLY A 121 -19.20 4.52 2.99
N ASN A 122 -20.26 4.02 2.33
CA ASN A 122 -21.29 3.17 2.94
C ASN A 122 -20.98 1.68 2.86
N LEU A 123 -19.77 1.30 2.40
CA LEU A 123 -19.33 -0.10 2.28
C LEU A 123 -20.20 -0.95 1.33
N ASN A 124 -20.95 -0.32 0.43
CA ASN A 124 -21.94 -0.97 -0.42
C ASN A 124 -21.42 -1.41 -1.80
N GLY A 125 -20.13 -1.21 -2.08
CA GLY A 125 -19.55 -1.50 -3.40
C GLY A 125 -19.80 -0.39 -4.43
N ASN A 126 -20.37 0.76 -4.02
CA ASN A 126 -20.63 1.88 -4.90
C ASN A 126 -19.75 3.09 -4.51
N GLY A 127 -18.46 3.01 -4.83
CA GLY A 127 -17.54 4.14 -4.72
C GLY A 127 -17.53 5.02 -5.97
N PRO A 128 -16.88 6.20 -5.92
CA PRO A 128 -16.80 7.13 -7.04
C PRO A 128 -16.24 6.56 -8.35
N LEU A 129 -15.44 5.48 -8.28
CA LEU A 129 -14.91 4.83 -9.49
C LEU A 129 -15.91 3.91 -10.18
N TYR A 130 -16.85 3.31 -9.44
CA TYR A 130 -17.93 2.51 -10.02
C TYR A 130 -19.13 3.41 -10.38
N ASN A 131 -19.52 4.30 -9.47
CA ASN A 131 -20.57 5.31 -9.64
C ASN A 131 -21.83 4.75 -10.34
N ASP A 132 -22.44 3.72 -9.73
CA ASP A 132 -23.61 3.02 -10.25
C ASP A 132 -23.45 2.50 -11.69
N GLY A 133 -22.23 2.13 -12.07
CA GLY A 133 -21.87 1.62 -13.39
C GLY A 133 -21.59 2.69 -14.44
N THR A 134 -21.65 3.98 -14.07
CA THR A 134 -21.32 5.10 -14.97
C THR A 134 -19.89 5.60 -14.82
N GLY A 135 -19.16 5.09 -13.81
CA GLY A 135 -17.78 5.46 -13.55
C GLY A 135 -16.78 4.84 -14.53
N PRO A 136 -15.49 5.23 -14.44
CA PRO A 136 -14.43 4.68 -15.28
C PRO A 136 -14.20 3.17 -15.07
N TYR A 137 -14.72 2.60 -13.99
CA TYR A 137 -14.56 1.20 -13.65
C TYR A 137 -15.90 0.46 -13.71
N GLY A 138 -16.10 -0.34 -14.76
CA GLY A 138 -17.39 -0.98 -15.06
C GLY A 138 -17.76 -2.20 -14.20
N VAL A 139 -16.86 -2.70 -13.35
CA VAL A 139 -17.11 -3.86 -12.48
C VAL A 139 -17.32 -3.40 -11.05
N ALA A 140 -18.52 -3.62 -10.50
CA ALA A 140 -18.83 -3.28 -9.12
C ALA A 140 -17.95 -4.09 -8.14
N PRO A 141 -17.24 -3.44 -7.22
CA PRO A 141 -16.67 -4.11 -6.05
C PRO A 141 -17.78 -4.77 -5.22
N ARG A 142 -17.44 -5.83 -4.47
CA ARG A 142 -18.43 -6.47 -3.59
C ARG A 142 -18.89 -5.51 -2.50
N ASN A 143 -20.18 -5.58 -2.17
CA ASN A 143 -20.74 -4.95 -0.98
C ASN A 143 -20.16 -5.65 0.26
N LEU A 144 -19.60 -4.88 1.19
CA LEU A 144 -18.93 -5.41 2.36
C LEU A 144 -19.87 -5.58 3.57
N VAL A 145 -21.06 -4.99 3.55
CA VAL A 145 -22.01 -5.01 4.68
C VAL A 145 -23.26 -5.85 4.44
N ASP A 146 -23.72 -5.96 3.19
CA ASP A 146 -24.95 -6.68 2.84
C ASP A 146 -24.71 -7.99 2.06
N ASP A 147 -23.52 -8.22 1.48
CA ASP A 147 -23.22 -9.47 0.77
C ASP A 147 -23.04 -10.63 1.78
N PRO A 148 -23.86 -11.70 1.73
CA PRO A 148 -23.72 -12.86 2.61
C PRO A 148 -22.35 -13.53 2.51
N VAL A 149 -21.73 -13.48 1.32
CA VAL A 149 -20.39 -14.05 1.09
C VAL A 149 -19.34 -13.28 1.87
N VAL A 150 -19.42 -11.95 1.91
CA VAL A 150 -18.44 -11.10 2.62
C VAL A 150 -18.72 -11.05 4.12
N THR A 151 -19.98 -11.01 4.52
CA THR A 151 -20.34 -11.05 5.95
C THR A 151 -20.03 -12.40 6.59
N GLY A 152 -20.04 -13.50 5.83
CA GLY A 152 -19.60 -14.84 6.27
C GLY A 152 -18.12 -15.15 6.03
N MET A 153 -17.39 -14.31 5.30
CA MET A 153 -15.95 -14.48 5.05
C MET A 153 -15.18 -14.39 6.38
N PRO A 154 -14.15 -15.19 6.67
CA PRO A 154 -13.31 -15.01 7.87
C PRO A 154 -12.35 -13.83 7.77
N ASP A 155 -11.94 -13.27 8.92
CA ASP A 155 -11.07 -12.09 9.01
C ASP A 155 -9.75 -12.26 8.26
N GLY A 156 -9.10 -13.42 8.40
CA GLY A 156 -7.85 -13.69 7.69
C GLY A 156 -8.00 -13.72 6.17
N GLN A 157 -9.17 -14.07 5.61
CA GLN A 157 -9.40 -13.98 4.17
C GLN A 157 -9.57 -12.53 3.69
N MET A 158 -10.18 -11.67 4.52
CA MET A 158 -10.24 -10.23 4.24
C MET A 158 -8.84 -9.64 4.29
N PHE A 159 -8.06 -9.98 5.32
CA PHE A 159 -6.68 -9.53 5.46
C PHE A 159 -5.79 -9.99 4.29
N TYR A 160 -5.94 -11.25 3.86
CA TYR A 160 -5.25 -11.78 2.68
C TYR A 160 -5.58 -10.95 1.44
N SER A 161 -6.87 -10.66 1.21
CA SER A 161 -7.32 -9.91 0.03
C SER A 161 -6.78 -8.47 0.04
N ILE A 162 -6.69 -7.83 1.21
CA ILE A 162 -6.07 -6.50 1.35
C ILE A 162 -4.56 -6.58 1.10
N SER A 163 -3.88 -7.63 1.58
CA SER A 163 -2.42 -7.73 1.49
C SER A 163 -1.93 -8.08 0.09
N TYR A 164 -2.59 -9.02 -0.59
CA TYR A 164 -2.14 -9.58 -1.85
C TYR A 164 -3.04 -9.26 -3.05
N GLY A 165 -4.20 -8.65 -2.81
CA GLY A 165 -5.21 -8.42 -3.84
C GLY A 165 -6.10 -9.63 -4.07
N LYS A 166 -7.23 -9.41 -4.76
CA LYS A 166 -8.14 -10.49 -5.17
C LYS A 166 -8.94 -10.08 -6.40
N GLY A 167 -8.90 -10.90 -7.44
CA GLY A 167 -9.57 -10.61 -8.70
C GLY A 167 -8.99 -9.35 -9.33
N GLN A 168 -9.82 -8.32 -9.49
CA GLN A 168 -9.37 -7.03 -10.04
C GLN A 168 -8.93 -6.02 -8.96
N MET A 169 -9.01 -6.38 -7.67
CA MET A 169 -8.48 -5.56 -6.57
C MET A 169 -6.98 -5.81 -6.42
N GLY A 170 -6.17 -4.75 -6.51
CA GLY A 170 -4.72 -4.80 -6.30
C GLY A 170 -4.31 -4.96 -4.83
N PRO A 171 -3.02 -5.25 -4.56
CA PRO A 171 -2.49 -5.36 -3.20
C PRO A 171 -2.32 -3.99 -2.54
N TYR A 172 -2.68 -3.89 -1.25
CA TYR A 172 -2.52 -2.68 -0.42
C TYR A 172 -1.37 -2.77 0.59
N ALA A 173 -0.52 -3.80 0.46
CA ALA A 173 0.50 -4.08 1.46
C ALA A 173 1.60 -3.02 1.57
N SER A 174 1.80 -2.22 0.51
CA SER A 174 2.79 -1.14 0.48
C SER A 174 2.24 0.19 0.99
N GLN A 175 0.92 0.39 1.04
CA GLN A 175 0.29 1.63 1.54
C GLN A 175 -0.08 1.53 3.02
N LEU A 176 -0.46 0.34 3.50
CA LEU A 176 -0.96 0.13 4.85
C LEU A 176 -0.05 -0.82 5.62
N THR A 177 0.29 -0.47 6.87
CA THR A 177 1.01 -1.37 7.80
C THR A 177 0.15 -2.58 8.19
N THR A 178 0.79 -3.62 8.71
CA THR A 178 0.10 -4.84 9.18
C THR A 178 -1.00 -4.53 10.20
N THR A 179 -0.71 -3.66 11.17
CA THR A 179 -1.67 -3.19 12.18
C THR A 179 -2.85 -2.46 11.55
N GLN A 180 -2.58 -1.52 10.63
CA GLN A 180 -3.62 -0.75 9.96
C GLN A 180 -4.53 -1.65 9.11
N ARG A 181 -3.99 -2.66 8.43
CA ARG A 181 -4.80 -3.64 7.68
C ARG A 181 -5.75 -4.41 8.60
N TRP A 182 -5.28 -4.84 9.78
CA TRP A 182 -6.14 -5.49 10.78
C TRP A 182 -7.19 -4.55 11.39
N MET A 183 -6.85 -3.28 11.61
CA MET A 183 -7.80 -2.25 12.04
C MET A 183 -8.90 -2.02 11.01
N VAL A 184 -8.57 -1.98 9.71
CA VAL A 184 -9.56 -1.84 8.63
C VAL A 184 -10.48 -3.07 8.57
N VAL A 185 -9.94 -4.29 8.69
CA VAL A 185 -10.77 -5.51 8.77
C VAL A 185 -11.73 -5.43 9.95
N ARG A 186 -11.24 -5.01 11.13
CA ARG A 186 -12.06 -4.84 12.33
C ARG A 186 -13.16 -3.79 12.14
N PHE A 187 -12.82 -2.65 11.52
CA PHE A 187 -13.79 -1.61 11.19
C PHE A 187 -14.90 -2.12 10.27
N ILE A 188 -14.58 -2.89 9.24
CA ILE A 188 -15.59 -3.50 8.37
C ILE A 188 -16.51 -4.43 9.17
N ARG A 189 -15.96 -5.23 10.09
CA ARG A 189 -16.78 -6.07 11.00
C ARG A 189 -17.70 -5.25 11.90
N ASP A 190 -17.20 -4.17 12.47
CA ASP A 190 -18.01 -3.31 13.31
C ASP A 190 -19.18 -2.70 12.52
N LYS A 191 -18.95 -2.31 11.25
CA LYS A 191 -20.02 -1.85 10.35
C LYS A 191 -21.00 -2.96 9.98
N GLN A 192 -20.55 -4.19 9.76
CA GLN A 192 -21.42 -5.36 9.54
C GLN A 192 -22.30 -5.65 10.77
N ILE A 193 -21.75 -5.55 11.98
CA ILE A 193 -22.49 -5.73 13.24
C ILE A 193 -23.54 -4.62 13.41
N GLN A 194 -23.15 -3.37 13.19
CA GLN A 194 -24.05 -2.21 13.27
C GLN A 194 -25.20 -2.31 12.27
N LYS A 195 -24.94 -2.76 11.05
CA LYS A 195 -25.97 -2.96 10.02
C LYS A 195 -27.02 -4.00 10.43
N LYS A 196 -26.61 -5.01 11.22
CA LYS A 196 -27.51 -6.03 11.81
C LYS A 196 -28.19 -5.58 13.11
N GLY A 197 -28.02 -4.33 13.52
CA GLY A 197 -28.59 -3.77 14.75
C GLY A 197 -27.81 -4.10 16.03
N GLY A 198 -26.62 -4.70 15.92
CA GLY A 198 -25.75 -4.98 17.05
C GLY A 198 -24.86 -3.80 17.43
N SER A 199 -24.37 -3.78 18.68
CA SER A 199 -23.33 -2.84 19.12
C SER A 199 -21.96 -3.52 19.09
N ALA A 200 -20.99 -2.89 18.43
CA ALA A 200 -19.63 -3.40 18.35
C ALA A 200 -18.89 -3.23 19.71
N PRO A 201 -18.10 -4.23 20.15
CA PRO A 201 -17.21 -4.10 21.30
C PRO A 201 -16.25 -2.92 21.15
N LYS A 202 -16.19 -2.05 22.17
CA LYS A 202 -15.20 -0.96 22.25
C LYS A 202 -14.07 -1.36 23.20
N ALA A 203 -12.82 -1.17 22.78
CA ALA A 203 -11.69 -1.35 23.68
C ALA A 203 -11.63 -0.17 24.66
N GLN A 204 -11.54 -0.47 25.96
CA GLN A 204 -11.31 0.53 26.99
C GLN A 204 -9.80 0.83 27.02
N GLY A 205 -9.44 2.10 26.90
CA GLY A 205 -8.08 2.56 26.64
C GLY A 205 -7.07 2.04 27.65
N THR A 206 -6.31 1.02 27.28
CA THR A 206 -4.97 0.75 27.78
C THR A 206 -4.14 0.20 26.63
N ASP A 207 -2.97 0.80 26.48
CA ASP A 207 -1.99 0.59 25.43
C ASP A 207 -1.55 -0.89 25.40
N SER A 208 -2.21 -1.70 24.59
CA SER A 208 -1.91 -3.11 24.47
C SER A 208 -2.13 -3.58 23.04
N LEU A 209 -1.24 -3.13 22.16
CA LEU A 209 -0.72 -4.00 21.11
C LEU A 209 0.01 -5.16 21.79
N GLN A 210 -0.73 -6.06 22.42
CA GLN A 210 -0.20 -7.34 22.84
C GLN A 210 0.15 -8.08 21.56
N SER A 211 1.45 -8.32 21.38
CA SER A 211 2.00 -9.29 20.45
C SER A 211 1.47 -10.68 20.83
N ALA A 212 0.23 -10.99 20.44
CA ALA A 212 -0.33 -12.32 20.54
C ALA A 212 0.26 -13.16 19.41
N GLY A 213 1.23 -14.01 19.75
CA GLY A 213 1.82 -14.95 18.81
C GLY A 213 3.17 -15.47 19.28
N THR A 214 3.17 -16.29 20.33
CA THR A 214 4.26 -17.26 20.54
C THR A 214 4.32 -18.14 19.28
N PRO A 215 5.47 -18.26 18.59
CA PRO A 215 5.57 -19.15 17.46
C PRO A 215 5.29 -20.60 17.89
N PRO A 216 4.68 -21.44 17.03
CA PRO A 216 4.67 -22.88 17.26
C PRO A 216 6.11 -23.35 17.44
N LYS A 217 6.38 -24.21 18.42
CA LYS A 217 7.69 -24.83 18.61
C LYS A 217 8.09 -25.56 17.32
N THR A 218 8.91 -24.93 16.50
CA THR A 218 9.65 -25.60 15.44
C THR A 218 10.76 -26.41 16.10
N THR A 219 10.67 -27.72 15.91
CA THR A 219 11.76 -28.66 16.19
C THR A 219 13.06 -28.18 15.54
N SER A 220 14.14 -28.27 16.29
CA SER A 220 15.50 -27.82 15.97
C SER A 220 15.97 -28.15 14.55
N PRO A 221 16.87 -27.32 13.97
CA PRO A 221 17.34 -27.48 12.61
C PRO A 221 18.24 -28.71 12.45
N VAL A 222 17.99 -29.46 11.37
CA VAL A 222 18.95 -30.37 10.75
C VAL A 222 20.22 -29.59 10.44
N GLY A 223 21.36 -30.16 10.85
CA GLY A 223 22.66 -29.51 10.92
C GLY A 223 23.17 -28.93 9.61
N ILE A 224 23.83 -27.78 9.75
CA ILE A 224 24.72 -27.20 8.73
C ILE A 224 26.01 -28.04 8.75
N PRO A 225 26.42 -28.67 7.63
CA PRO A 225 27.75 -29.26 7.54
C PRO A 225 28.80 -28.15 7.54
N LYS A 226 29.80 -28.30 8.42
CA LYS A 226 30.95 -27.41 8.53
C LYS A 226 31.75 -27.39 7.23
N ASP A 227 32.19 -26.19 6.85
CA ASP A 227 33.19 -25.95 5.81
C ASP A 227 34.41 -26.87 5.98
N SER A 228 34.75 -27.58 4.91
CA SER A 228 36.09 -28.11 4.71
C SER A 228 36.79 -27.24 3.67
N ALA A 229 37.71 -26.41 4.18
CA ALA A 229 38.77 -25.81 3.40
C ALA A 229 39.46 -26.89 2.54
N GLN A 230 39.51 -26.69 1.23
CA GLN A 230 40.52 -27.29 0.38
C GLN A 230 41.20 -26.23 -0.46
N THR A 231 42.36 -25.83 0.06
CA THR A 231 43.53 -25.41 -0.69
C THR A 231 43.82 -26.42 -1.81
N LYS A 232 43.95 -25.98 -3.06
CA LYS A 232 44.91 -26.54 -4.03
C LYS A 232 45.02 -25.70 -5.30
N LYS A 233 46.23 -25.16 -5.46
CA LYS A 233 46.98 -24.77 -6.68
C LYS A 233 46.32 -23.80 -7.66
#